data_AF-A0A519LEQ4-F1
#
_entry.id   AF-A0A519LEQ4-F1
#
_cell.length_a   1.000
_cell.length_b   1.000
_cell.length_c   1.000
_cell.angle_alpha   90.00
_cell.angle_beta   90.00
_cell.angle_gamma   90.00
#
_symmetry.space_group_name_H-M   'P 1'
#
loop_
_entity.id
_entity.type
_entity.pdbx_description
1 polymer ?
#
loop_
_entity_poly.entity_id
_entity_poly.type
_entity_poly.pdbx_seq_one_letter_code
_entity_poly.pdbx_strand_id
1 'polypeptide(L)'
;MFPDSYDYSYESFMKVATIKNTNDTTLTHELGHAFGLYHTFQGVAYTSQTTCPVNNNCATDGDRVCDTSPSRSMYGVNVPTNNSIDPCTSQNYDGTQYNIMNYTNVERKFTDGQRDRAVLMMMEYRKNLLNSLGAKDPSLVIPSPVSVINAQCNPSGIVNAANNNFAIGPYRVVFGNINSLTNGYDSDEANPIYYADYANATCIRPAYATEIPATTATPLKVTFMNGFSQSDKFRIKVWIDYNNNGSFDDSELVANTLSGVMTSGSASTLTVNVTPPATAVQNTYLRMRVGVDAATLNSVVLPEFTSCSQLQYGQIEDYAVKVLGALSTSEVKNQSETKIVYTKADNKLQLFGNNNAKFGDYQIYDMSGKLIQKGNSKTNEIQINQQLTKGTYIVSYADGDQKGSKKFLNN
;
A
#
# COMPACT_ATOMS: atom_id res chain seq x y z
N MET A 1 10.66 -12.92 -16.50
CA MET A 1 10.80 -13.20 -15.05
C MET A 1 9.55 -12.64 -14.40
N PHE A 2 8.76 -13.48 -13.73
CA PHE A 2 7.56 -13.01 -13.04
C PHE A 2 7.98 -12.24 -11.79
N PRO A 3 7.30 -11.15 -11.43
CA PRO A 3 7.55 -10.49 -10.15
C PRO A 3 7.20 -11.45 -9.01
N ASP A 4 8.24 -11.83 -8.29
CA ASP A 4 8.29 -12.79 -7.20
C ASP A 4 8.34 -12.10 -5.82
N SER A 5 8.33 -10.76 -5.80
CA SER A 5 8.24 -9.94 -4.60
C SER A 5 7.17 -8.85 -4.73
N TYR A 6 6.50 -8.58 -3.60
CA TYR A 6 5.64 -7.42 -3.45
C TYR A 6 6.55 -6.18 -3.34
N ASP A 7 6.46 -5.29 -4.32
CA ASP A 7 7.25 -4.06 -4.36
C ASP A 7 6.31 -2.85 -4.26
N TYR A 8 6.49 -2.08 -3.19
CA TYR A 8 5.76 -0.84 -2.91
C TYR A 8 5.95 0.25 -3.97
N SER A 9 6.89 0.08 -4.89
CA SER A 9 7.21 1.00 -5.98
C SER A 9 6.39 0.73 -7.25
N TYR A 10 5.77 -0.45 -7.37
CA TYR A 10 4.85 -0.76 -8.45
C TYR A 10 3.41 -0.65 -7.95
N GLU A 11 2.75 0.45 -8.32
CA GLU A 11 1.29 0.46 -8.36
C GLU A 11 0.86 -0.75 -9.21
N SER A 12 -0.03 -1.60 -8.70
CA SER A 12 -0.43 -2.82 -9.40
C SER A 12 -0.94 -2.49 -10.81
N PHE A 13 -0.09 -2.68 -11.82
CA PHE A 13 -0.40 -2.31 -13.18
C PHE A 13 -1.19 -3.44 -13.84
N MET A 14 -2.50 -3.46 -13.66
CA MET A 14 -3.31 -3.65 -14.86
C MET A 14 -3.56 -2.24 -15.38
N LYS A 15 -2.90 -1.89 -16.49
CA LYS A 15 -3.30 -0.72 -17.28
C LYS A 15 -4.82 -0.77 -17.41
N VAL A 16 -5.52 0.34 -17.18
CA VAL A 16 -6.91 0.44 -17.63
C VAL A 16 -6.89 0.21 -19.14
N ALA A 17 -7.22 -1.01 -19.53
CA ALA A 17 -7.35 -1.41 -20.91
C ALA A 17 -8.82 -1.24 -21.24
N THR A 18 -9.16 -0.18 -21.98
CA THR A 18 -10.41 -0.19 -22.72
C THR A 18 -10.27 -1.27 -23.78
N ILE A 19 -11.07 -2.34 -23.69
CA ILE A 19 -11.21 -3.30 -24.78
C ILE A 19 -11.84 -2.54 -25.95
N LYS A 20 -11.00 -1.94 -26.81
CA LYS A 20 -11.45 -1.20 -27.99
C LYS A 20 -11.89 -2.13 -29.11
N ASN A 21 -11.41 -3.37 -29.10
CA ASN A 21 -11.75 -4.42 -30.04
C ASN A 21 -12.27 -5.62 -29.26
N THR A 22 -13.54 -5.99 -29.46
CA THR A 22 -14.22 -7.08 -28.76
C THR A 22 -13.60 -8.46 -29.01
N ASN A 23 -12.72 -8.58 -30.01
CA ASN A 23 -12.02 -9.82 -30.35
C ASN A 23 -10.53 -9.80 -29.96
N ASP A 24 -10.08 -8.81 -29.17
CA ASP A 24 -8.70 -8.74 -28.71
C ASP A 24 -8.44 -9.78 -27.61
N THR A 25 -7.52 -10.71 -27.88
CA THR A 25 -7.13 -11.80 -26.98
C THR A 25 -5.90 -11.46 -26.15
N THR A 26 -5.31 -10.27 -26.34
CA THR A 26 -4.10 -9.82 -25.63
C THR A 26 -4.30 -9.84 -24.12
N LEU A 27 -5.44 -9.30 -23.64
CA LEU A 27 -5.73 -9.33 -22.19
C LEU A 27 -5.81 -10.77 -21.66
N THR A 28 -6.44 -11.68 -22.42
CA THR A 28 -6.56 -13.08 -22.04
C THR A 28 -5.19 -13.78 -22.03
N HIS A 29 -4.32 -13.46 -22.99
CA HIS A 29 -2.93 -13.94 -23.05
C HIS A 29 -2.12 -13.50 -21.82
N GLU A 30 -2.13 -12.19 -21.52
CA GLU A 30 -1.39 -11.65 -20.39
C GLU A 30 -1.95 -12.13 -19.04
N LEU A 31 -3.27 -12.34 -18.94
CA LEU A 31 -3.87 -12.94 -17.75
C LEU A 31 -3.44 -14.41 -17.58
N GLY A 32 -3.27 -15.15 -18.67
CA GLY A 32 -2.68 -16.48 -18.66
C GLY A 32 -1.27 -16.46 -18.03
N HIS A 33 -0.42 -15.52 -18.42
CA HIS A 33 0.88 -15.32 -17.78
C HIS A 33 0.78 -14.93 -16.30
N ALA A 34 -0.15 -14.05 -15.94
CA ALA A 34 -0.38 -13.67 -14.55
C ALA A 34 -0.74 -14.88 -13.67
N PHE A 35 -1.41 -15.88 -14.25
CA PHE A 35 -1.73 -17.16 -13.61
C PHE A 35 -0.71 -18.27 -13.92
N GLY A 36 0.50 -17.94 -14.37
CA GLY A 36 1.61 -18.89 -14.43
C GLY A 36 1.60 -19.82 -15.64
N LEU A 37 0.86 -19.49 -16.70
CA LEU A 37 0.99 -20.14 -18.01
C LEU A 37 2.18 -19.60 -18.77
N TYR A 38 2.91 -20.50 -19.43
CA TYR A 38 3.98 -20.15 -20.36
C TYR A 38 3.46 -20.14 -21.79
N HIS A 39 4.23 -19.57 -22.71
CA HIS A 39 3.95 -19.69 -24.13
C HIS A 39 3.97 -21.17 -24.56
N THR A 40 3.11 -21.58 -25.48
CA THR A 40 3.12 -22.96 -25.99
C THR A 40 4.40 -23.32 -26.77
N PHE A 41 5.20 -22.31 -27.10
CA PHE A 41 6.53 -22.41 -27.70
C PHE A 41 7.66 -22.09 -26.70
N GLN A 42 7.39 -22.17 -25.39
CA GLN A 42 8.34 -21.84 -24.35
C GLN A 42 9.69 -22.58 -24.54
N GLY A 43 10.77 -21.82 -24.50
CA GLY A 43 12.13 -22.32 -24.76
C GLY A 43 12.65 -22.04 -26.17
N VAL A 44 11.82 -21.52 -27.08
CA VAL A 44 12.27 -20.95 -28.36
C VAL A 44 11.89 -19.47 -28.48
N ALA A 45 12.65 -18.70 -29.26
CA ALA A 45 12.36 -17.29 -29.49
C ALA A 45 11.05 -17.11 -30.28
N TYR A 46 10.25 -16.10 -29.94
CA TYR A 46 8.99 -15.82 -30.63
C TYR A 46 9.14 -15.53 -32.14
N THR A 47 10.33 -15.08 -32.57
CA THR A 47 10.67 -14.87 -33.99
C THR A 47 11.06 -16.15 -34.72
N SER A 48 11.24 -17.27 -34.00
CA SER A 48 11.61 -18.56 -34.56
C SER A 48 10.37 -19.38 -34.89
N GLN A 49 9.93 -19.32 -36.15
CA GLN A 49 8.69 -19.94 -36.61
C GLN A 49 8.87 -21.37 -37.15
N THR A 50 10.09 -21.91 -37.09
CA THR A 50 10.44 -23.24 -37.61
C THR A 50 11.01 -24.16 -36.54
N THR A 51 11.40 -23.63 -35.38
CA THR A 51 12.03 -24.39 -34.31
C THR A 51 10.99 -24.87 -33.32
N CYS A 52 11.06 -26.14 -32.95
CA CYS A 52 10.22 -26.72 -31.91
C CYS A 52 10.96 -26.70 -30.56
N PRO A 53 10.27 -26.36 -29.46
CA PRO A 53 10.87 -26.42 -28.13
C PRO A 53 11.17 -27.87 -27.74
N VAL A 54 12.16 -28.05 -26.88
CA VAL A 54 12.42 -29.35 -26.23
C VAL A 54 11.20 -29.73 -25.40
N ASN A 55 10.74 -30.97 -25.55
CA ASN A 55 9.60 -31.50 -24.80
C ASN A 55 9.76 -33.00 -24.50
N ASN A 56 10.89 -33.38 -23.91
CA ASN A 56 11.16 -34.78 -23.54
C ASN A 56 10.35 -35.19 -22.30
N ASN A 57 10.11 -34.25 -21.39
CA ASN A 57 9.22 -34.39 -20.25
C ASN A 57 8.32 -33.16 -20.12
N CYS A 58 7.06 -33.29 -20.50
CA CYS A 58 6.07 -32.21 -20.46
C CYS A 58 5.78 -31.62 -19.07
N ALA A 59 6.22 -32.26 -17.98
CA ALA A 59 6.10 -31.69 -16.64
C ALA A 59 7.20 -30.64 -16.34
N THR A 60 8.34 -30.70 -17.04
CA THR A 60 9.51 -29.85 -16.78
C THR A 60 9.92 -28.99 -17.97
N ASP A 61 9.73 -29.52 -19.17
CA ASP A 61 10.10 -28.93 -20.45
C ASP A 61 8.93 -28.15 -21.06
N GLY A 62 9.22 -27.36 -22.10
CA GLY A 62 8.21 -26.57 -22.82
C GLY A 62 7.41 -25.64 -21.90
N ASP A 63 6.09 -25.64 -22.09
CA ASP A 63 5.15 -24.82 -21.32
C ASP A 63 4.76 -25.45 -19.96
N ARG A 64 5.32 -26.64 -19.67
CA ARG A 64 5.05 -27.44 -18.47
C ARG A 64 3.59 -27.88 -18.33
N VAL A 65 2.92 -28.13 -19.46
CA VAL A 65 1.55 -28.64 -19.53
C VAL A 65 1.48 -29.82 -20.49
N CYS A 66 1.16 -31.01 -19.97
CA CYS A 66 1.22 -32.26 -20.72
C CYS A 66 0.13 -32.49 -21.78
N ASP A 67 -0.96 -31.73 -21.74
CA ASP A 67 -2.00 -31.77 -22.77
C ASP A 67 -1.90 -30.62 -23.77
N THR A 68 -0.85 -29.80 -23.69
CA THR A 68 -0.45 -28.87 -24.74
C THR A 68 0.62 -29.54 -25.60
N SER A 69 0.36 -29.72 -26.88
CA SER A 69 1.41 -30.22 -27.79
C SER A 69 2.55 -29.19 -27.89
N PRO A 70 3.81 -29.61 -28.03
CA PRO A 70 4.90 -28.67 -28.27
C PRO A 70 4.64 -27.96 -29.59
N SER A 71 4.80 -26.63 -29.61
CA SER A 71 4.54 -25.85 -30.81
C SER A 71 5.64 -24.85 -31.08
N ARG A 72 5.83 -24.52 -32.36
CA ARG A 72 6.60 -23.35 -32.78
C ARG A 72 5.80 -22.06 -32.56
N SER A 73 6.48 -20.92 -32.59
CA SER A 73 5.79 -19.63 -32.61
C SER A 73 4.99 -19.45 -33.91
N MET A 74 3.74 -19.02 -33.78
CA MET A 74 2.87 -18.67 -34.92
C MET A 74 2.97 -17.19 -35.30
N TYR A 75 3.90 -16.45 -34.70
CA TYR A 75 4.02 -15.00 -34.87
C TYR A 75 4.21 -14.63 -36.35
N GLY A 76 3.24 -13.94 -36.93
CA GLY A 76 3.27 -13.52 -38.34
C GLY A 76 3.17 -14.66 -39.34
N VAL A 77 2.72 -15.85 -38.93
CA VAL A 77 2.58 -17.04 -39.79
C VAL A 77 1.10 -17.25 -40.15
N ASN A 78 0.85 -17.71 -41.38
CA ASN A 78 -0.48 -18.22 -41.75
C ASN A 78 -0.78 -19.50 -40.95
N VAL A 79 -1.78 -19.42 -40.08
CA VAL A 79 -2.05 -20.45 -39.07
C VAL A 79 -2.56 -21.75 -39.73
N PRO A 80 -1.87 -22.89 -39.56
CA PRO A 80 -2.26 -24.14 -40.21
C PRO A 80 -3.60 -24.70 -39.71
N THR A 81 -4.29 -25.44 -40.58
CA THR A 81 -5.51 -26.16 -40.20
C THR A 81 -5.19 -27.48 -39.49
N ASN A 82 -6.19 -28.11 -38.89
CA ASN A 82 -6.04 -29.44 -38.27
C ASN A 82 -5.76 -30.57 -39.28
N ASN A 83 -5.82 -30.30 -40.59
CA ASN A 83 -5.45 -31.26 -41.63
C ASN A 83 -3.96 -31.16 -42.01
N SER A 84 -3.23 -30.20 -41.45
CA SER A 84 -1.80 -30.01 -41.70
C SER A 84 -0.98 -30.78 -40.66
N ILE A 85 0.17 -31.31 -41.08
CA ILE A 85 1.12 -31.96 -40.19
C ILE A 85 1.88 -30.89 -39.39
N ASP A 86 1.89 -31.06 -38.08
CA ASP A 86 2.68 -30.27 -37.15
C ASP A 86 4.14 -30.78 -37.12
N PRO A 87 5.13 -29.94 -37.49
CA PRO A 87 6.54 -30.35 -37.49
C PRO A 87 7.08 -30.70 -36.11
N CYS A 88 6.41 -30.29 -35.02
CA CYS A 88 6.88 -30.55 -33.66
C CYS A 88 6.44 -31.92 -33.13
N THR A 89 5.36 -32.49 -33.66
CA THR A 89 4.80 -33.77 -33.21
C THR A 89 4.79 -34.84 -34.30
N SER A 90 4.98 -34.46 -35.57
CA SER A 90 4.80 -35.32 -36.75
C SER A 90 3.39 -35.91 -36.87
N GLN A 91 2.41 -35.30 -36.19
CA GLN A 91 0.99 -35.62 -36.25
C GLN A 91 0.22 -34.45 -36.85
N ASN A 92 -1.06 -34.65 -37.15
CA ASN A 92 -1.92 -33.52 -37.49
C ASN A 92 -2.03 -32.53 -36.31
N TYR A 93 -2.10 -31.23 -36.62
CA TYR A 93 -2.33 -30.21 -35.60
C TYR A 93 -3.60 -30.51 -34.77
N ASP A 94 -3.44 -30.46 -33.44
CA ASP A 94 -4.47 -30.80 -32.44
C ASP A 94 -5.24 -29.59 -31.88
N GLY A 95 -4.99 -28.40 -32.44
CA GLY A 95 -5.55 -27.13 -31.99
C GLY A 95 -4.59 -26.29 -31.14
N THR A 96 -3.36 -26.74 -30.87
CA THR A 96 -2.34 -25.92 -30.19
C THR A 96 -2.01 -24.63 -30.97
N GLN A 97 -2.14 -24.61 -32.29
CA GLN A 97 -1.97 -23.41 -33.12
C GLN A 97 -3.06 -22.35 -32.93
N TYR A 98 -4.13 -22.68 -32.20
CA TYR A 98 -5.19 -21.75 -31.78
C TYR A 98 -5.15 -21.46 -30.27
N ASN A 99 -4.09 -21.91 -29.59
CA ASN A 99 -3.95 -21.71 -28.16
C ASN A 99 -3.73 -20.23 -27.86
N ILE A 100 -4.41 -19.73 -26.83
CA ILE A 100 -4.28 -18.33 -26.39
C ILE A 100 -2.84 -18.01 -26.00
N MET A 101 -2.06 -18.98 -25.52
CA MET A 101 -0.65 -18.80 -25.14
C MET A 101 0.32 -18.93 -26.33
N ASN A 102 -0.14 -18.91 -27.58
CA ASN A 102 0.72 -18.73 -28.76
C ASN A 102 0.55 -17.30 -29.31
N TYR A 103 1.43 -16.87 -30.20
CA TYR A 103 1.33 -15.61 -30.93
C TYR A 103 0.64 -15.84 -32.27
N THR A 104 -0.64 -16.13 -32.24
CA THR A 104 -1.45 -16.40 -33.44
C THR A 104 -2.34 -15.17 -33.71
N ASN A 105 -3.34 -15.30 -34.57
CA ASN A 105 -4.36 -14.27 -34.76
C ASN A 105 -5.79 -14.87 -34.78
N VAL A 106 -5.88 -16.13 -34.38
CA VAL A 106 -7.11 -16.93 -34.34
C VAL A 106 -7.20 -17.69 -33.01
N GLU A 107 -6.65 -17.11 -31.93
CA GLU A 107 -6.68 -17.69 -30.58
C GLU A 107 -8.12 -17.93 -30.14
N ARG A 108 -8.38 -19.10 -29.54
CA ARG A 108 -9.72 -19.43 -29.00
C ARG A 108 -9.72 -20.57 -27.98
N LYS A 109 -8.56 -21.03 -27.50
CA LYS A 109 -8.45 -22.25 -26.71
C LYS A 109 -7.43 -22.11 -25.58
N PHE A 110 -7.80 -22.62 -24.41
CA PHE A 110 -6.89 -23.17 -23.42
C PHE A 110 -7.08 -24.69 -23.36
N THR A 111 -6.07 -25.42 -22.92
CA THR A 111 -6.19 -26.86 -22.61
C THR A 111 -6.68 -27.07 -21.18
N ASP A 112 -7.09 -28.29 -20.85
CA ASP A 112 -7.54 -28.63 -19.50
C ASP A 112 -6.37 -28.55 -18.51
N GLY A 113 -5.18 -28.98 -18.92
CA GLY A 113 -3.96 -28.87 -18.13
C GLY A 113 -3.51 -27.42 -17.94
N GLN A 114 -3.73 -26.53 -18.91
CA GLN A 114 -3.49 -25.10 -18.74
C GLN A 114 -4.46 -24.51 -17.71
N ARG A 115 -5.75 -24.87 -17.74
CA ARG A 115 -6.70 -24.46 -16.68
C ARG A 115 -6.20 -24.90 -15.31
N ASP A 116 -5.84 -26.18 -15.16
CA ASP A 116 -5.47 -26.74 -13.86
C ASP A 116 -4.18 -26.10 -13.32
N ARG A 117 -3.19 -25.86 -14.19
CA ARG A 117 -1.97 -25.11 -13.86
C ARG A 117 -2.30 -23.67 -13.44
N ALA A 118 -3.16 -22.98 -14.18
CA ALA A 118 -3.53 -21.60 -13.89
C ALA A 118 -4.21 -21.47 -12.51
N VAL A 119 -5.15 -22.37 -12.21
CA VAL A 119 -5.83 -22.42 -10.91
C VAL A 119 -4.83 -22.69 -9.78
N LEU A 120 -3.93 -23.66 -9.96
CA LEU A 120 -2.91 -23.99 -8.95
C LEU A 120 -1.99 -22.81 -8.65
N MET A 121 -1.46 -22.15 -9.70
CA MET A 121 -0.57 -21.01 -9.54
C MET A 121 -1.28 -19.78 -8.95
N MET A 122 -2.56 -19.55 -9.30
CA MET A 122 -3.37 -18.51 -8.68
C MET A 122 -3.60 -18.80 -7.19
N MET A 123 -3.89 -20.05 -6.81
CA MET A 123 -4.08 -20.43 -5.41
C MET A 123 -2.79 -20.29 -4.59
N GLU A 124 -1.65 -20.66 -5.16
CA GLU A 124 -0.36 -20.60 -4.46
C GLU A 124 0.11 -19.15 -4.25
N TYR A 125 0.11 -18.34 -5.32
CA TYR A 125 0.76 -17.03 -5.30
C TYR A 125 -0.23 -15.85 -5.21
N ARG A 126 -1.51 -16.07 -5.52
CA ARG A 126 -2.51 -15.00 -5.68
C ARG A 126 -3.85 -15.28 -5.01
N LYS A 127 -3.91 -16.13 -3.97
CA LYS A 127 -5.16 -16.50 -3.26
C LYS A 127 -6.02 -15.31 -2.81
N ASN A 128 -5.40 -14.16 -2.56
CA ASN A 128 -6.09 -12.93 -2.17
C ASN A 128 -7.07 -12.44 -3.24
N LEU A 129 -6.88 -12.80 -4.52
CA LEU A 129 -7.80 -12.47 -5.61
C LEU A 129 -9.19 -13.10 -5.42
N LEU A 130 -9.29 -14.24 -4.72
CA LEU A 130 -10.58 -14.91 -4.43
C LEU A 130 -11.49 -14.08 -3.54
N ASN A 131 -10.89 -13.24 -2.69
CA ASN A 131 -11.61 -12.38 -1.75
C ASN A 131 -11.51 -10.90 -2.17
N SER A 132 -11.07 -10.64 -3.41
CA SER A 132 -10.95 -9.28 -3.92
C SER A 132 -12.32 -8.64 -4.03
N LEU A 133 -12.46 -7.45 -3.46
CA LEU A 133 -13.62 -6.60 -3.67
C LEU A 133 -13.56 -5.82 -4.99
N GLY A 134 -12.53 -6.03 -5.83
CA GLY A 134 -12.28 -5.23 -7.03
C GLY A 134 -13.37 -5.31 -8.11
N ALA A 135 -14.20 -6.37 -8.10
CA ALA A 135 -15.36 -6.50 -9.00
C ALA A 135 -16.70 -6.18 -8.30
N LYS A 136 -16.67 -5.81 -7.01
CA LYS A 136 -17.84 -5.32 -6.30
C LYS A 136 -18.03 -3.86 -6.69
N ASP A 137 -19.10 -3.59 -7.44
CA ASP A 137 -19.55 -2.24 -7.72
C ASP A 137 -19.62 -1.47 -6.38
N PRO A 138 -18.98 -0.30 -6.24
CA PRO A 138 -19.18 0.58 -5.09
C PRO A 138 -20.62 1.13 -5.12
N SER A 139 -21.60 0.26 -4.85
CA SER A 139 -23.03 0.56 -4.79
C SER A 139 -23.40 1.44 -3.59
N LEU A 140 -22.41 1.82 -2.79
CA LEU A 140 -22.47 2.78 -1.71
C LEU A 140 -21.22 3.63 -1.87
N VAL A 141 -21.39 4.95 -1.93
CA VAL A 141 -20.32 5.89 -1.57
C VAL A 141 -19.89 5.46 -0.18
N ILE A 142 -18.79 4.70 -0.06
CA ILE A 142 -18.17 4.48 1.24
C ILE A 142 -17.62 5.86 1.59
N PRO A 143 -18.21 6.59 2.55
CA PRO A 143 -17.65 7.86 2.94
C PRO A 143 -16.21 7.59 3.35
N SER A 144 -15.29 8.35 2.76
CA SER A 144 -13.88 8.32 3.11
C SER A 144 -13.75 8.33 4.64
N PRO A 145 -13.06 7.37 5.28
CA PRO A 145 -12.80 7.44 6.72
C PRO A 145 -11.93 8.65 7.10
N VAL A 146 -11.36 9.34 6.11
CA VAL A 146 -10.73 10.65 6.24
C VAL A 146 -11.74 11.72 5.86
N SER A 147 -11.99 12.63 6.79
CA SER A 147 -12.73 13.87 6.55
C SER A 147 -11.87 15.02 7.01
N VAL A 148 -11.62 15.99 6.12
CA VAL A 148 -10.91 17.24 6.43
C VAL A 148 -11.83 18.42 6.21
N ILE A 149 -11.57 19.55 6.88
CA ILE A 149 -12.22 20.80 6.52
C ILE A 149 -11.74 21.24 5.12
N ASN A 150 -12.68 21.79 4.34
CA ASN A 150 -12.35 22.33 3.02
C ASN A 150 -11.45 23.55 3.17
N ALA A 151 -10.45 23.66 2.31
CA ALA A 151 -9.67 24.89 2.23
C ALA A 151 -10.58 26.07 1.87
N GLN A 152 -10.43 27.20 2.57
CA GLN A 152 -11.16 28.43 2.28
C GLN A 152 -10.77 29.03 0.93
N CYS A 153 -9.62 28.64 0.40
CA CYS A 153 -9.10 29.08 -0.88
C CYS A 153 -8.32 27.96 -1.58
N ASN A 154 -8.29 28.02 -2.91
CA ASN A 154 -7.43 27.21 -3.76
C ASN A 154 -6.69 28.16 -4.72
N PRO A 155 -5.50 27.78 -5.22
CA PRO A 155 -4.82 28.57 -6.25
C PRO A 155 -5.75 28.78 -7.46
N SER A 156 -5.78 30.01 -7.98
CA SER A 156 -6.71 30.39 -9.06
C SER A 156 -6.28 29.92 -10.45
N GLY A 157 -5.09 29.33 -10.58
CA GLY A 157 -4.57 28.79 -11.84
C GLY A 157 -3.05 28.94 -11.99
N ILE A 158 -2.61 28.95 -13.25
CA ILE A 158 -1.20 29.08 -13.67
C ILE A 158 -1.06 30.31 -14.55
N VAL A 159 -0.05 31.14 -14.32
CA VAL A 159 0.24 32.34 -15.14
C VAL A 159 0.75 31.92 -16.52
N ASN A 160 1.71 30.98 -16.56
CA ASN A 160 2.36 30.54 -17.79
C ASN A 160 1.78 29.18 -18.21
N ALA A 161 0.52 29.13 -18.61
CA ALA A 161 -0.14 27.85 -18.91
C ALA A 161 0.23 27.29 -20.30
N ALA A 162 0.62 28.15 -21.24
CA ALA A 162 1.01 27.73 -22.59
C ALA A 162 2.46 27.22 -22.61
N ASN A 163 2.67 26.03 -23.18
CA ASN A 163 3.99 25.38 -23.29
C ASN A 163 4.72 25.25 -21.94
N ASN A 164 3.98 24.99 -20.87
CA ASN A 164 4.53 24.70 -19.56
C ASN A 164 4.44 23.20 -19.30
N ASN A 165 5.22 22.46 -20.09
CA ASN A 165 5.39 21.02 -20.03
C ASN A 165 6.67 20.64 -19.29
N PHE A 166 6.99 21.40 -18.25
CA PHE A 166 8.23 21.27 -17.48
C PHE A 166 8.04 20.43 -16.21
N ALA A 167 6.84 19.91 -15.94
CA ALA A 167 6.52 19.11 -14.76
C ALA A 167 6.97 19.77 -13.44
N ILE A 168 6.82 21.11 -13.32
CA ILE A 168 7.21 21.83 -12.10
C ILE A 168 6.15 21.60 -11.03
N GLY A 169 6.58 21.14 -9.86
CA GLY A 169 5.68 20.81 -8.77
C GLY A 169 6.33 19.85 -7.77
N PRO A 170 5.59 19.45 -6.73
CA PRO A 170 5.98 18.28 -5.95
C PRO A 170 6.07 17.08 -6.91
N TYR A 171 7.18 16.37 -6.86
CA TYR A 171 7.39 15.12 -7.60
C TYR A 171 7.20 13.90 -6.69
N ARG A 172 7.60 14.05 -5.41
CA ARG A 172 7.33 13.05 -4.38
C ARG A 172 7.14 13.70 -3.03
N VAL A 173 6.10 13.33 -2.31
CA VAL A 173 5.85 13.75 -0.93
C VAL A 173 5.89 12.54 -0.02
N VAL A 174 6.75 12.56 1.01
CA VAL A 174 6.83 11.51 2.03
C VAL A 174 6.65 12.13 3.41
N PHE A 175 5.64 11.67 4.15
CA PHE A 175 5.37 12.13 5.52
C PHE A 175 4.62 11.08 6.35
N GLY A 176 5.34 10.38 7.23
CA GLY A 176 4.80 9.19 7.89
C GLY A 176 4.40 8.14 6.84
N ASN A 177 3.11 7.84 6.73
CA ASN A 177 2.57 6.90 5.75
C ASN A 177 2.34 7.50 4.36
N ILE A 178 2.26 8.84 4.24
CA ILE A 178 2.19 9.50 2.94
C ILE A 178 3.45 9.15 2.16
N ASN A 179 3.26 8.66 0.93
CA ASN A 179 4.30 8.37 -0.05
C ASN A 179 3.66 8.53 -1.43
N SER A 180 3.44 9.78 -1.80
CA SER A 180 2.78 10.17 -3.04
C SER A 180 3.84 10.45 -4.10
N LEU A 181 3.69 9.84 -5.27
CA LEU A 181 4.48 10.13 -6.47
C LEU A 181 3.56 10.79 -7.48
N THR A 182 3.93 11.97 -7.95
CA THR A 182 3.10 12.79 -8.82
C THR A 182 3.94 13.42 -9.91
N ASN A 183 3.29 13.75 -11.02
CA ASN A 183 3.87 14.69 -11.96
C ASN A 183 3.52 16.09 -11.48
N GLY A 184 4.51 16.99 -11.49
CA GLY A 184 4.24 18.41 -11.36
C GLY A 184 3.36 18.91 -12.53
N TYR A 185 3.10 20.20 -12.58
CA TYR A 185 2.26 20.76 -13.64
C TYR A 185 2.88 20.55 -15.03
N ASP A 186 2.11 19.93 -15.92
CA ASP A 186 2.49 19.64 -17.30
C ASP A 186 1.34 19.97 -18.26
N SER A 187 1.55 20.96 -19.14
CA SER A 187 0.58 21.41 -20.13
C SER A 187 0.32 20.41 -21.27
N ASP A 188 1.17 19.39 -21.44
CA ASP A 188 0.98 18.34 -22.45
C ASP A 188 -0.02 17.27 -22.00
N GLU A 189 -0.39 17.23 -20.71
CA GLU A 189 -1.45 16.37 -20.21
C GLU A 189 -2.82 16.79 -20.75
N ALA A 190 -3.71 15.82 -20.99
CA ALA A 190 -5.06 16.10 -21.50
C ALA A 190 -5.88 17.00 -20.56
N ASN A 191 -5.60 16.96 -19.25
CA ASN A 191 -6.18 17.83 -18.23
C ASN A 191 -5.07 18.26 -17.25
N PRO A 192 -4.30 19.32 -17.57
CA PRO A 192 -3.19 19.76 -16.73
C PRO A 192 -3.64 20.15 -15.31
N ILE A 193 -3.02 19.56 -14.29
CA ILE A 193 -3.41 19.73 -12.89
C ILE A 193 -2.43 20.67 -12.19
N TYR A 194 -2.86 21.90 -11.92
CA TYR A 194 -2.08 22.85 -11.09
C TYR A 194 -2.42 22.75 -9.61
N TYR A 195 -3.57 22.13 -9.29
CA TYR A 195 -4.04 21.90 -7.94
C TYR A 195 -4.67 20.52 -7.82
N ALA A 196 -4.11 19.68 -6.95
CA ALA A 196 -4.61 18.35 -6.65
C ALA A 196 -5.08 18.27 -5.18
N ASP A 197 -6.35 17.95 -4.95
CA ASP A 197 -6.89 17.74 -3.61
C ASP A 197 -6.96 16.25 -3.28
N TYR A 198 -5.85 15.67 -2.80
CA TYR A 198 -5.82 14.28 -2.37
C TYR A 198 -6.45 14.07 -0.98
N ALA A 199 -6.60 15.14 -0.19
CA ALA A 199 -7.21 15.10 1.14
C ALA A 199 -8.70 14.72 1.09
N ASN A 200 -9.37 14.99 -0.03
CA ASN A 200 -10.78 14.66 -0.29
C ASN A 200 -10.97 13.45 -1.24
N ALA A 201 -9.92 12.68 -1.52
CA ALA A 201 -10.01 11.54 -2.45
C ALA A 201 -10.98 10.45 -1.93
N THR A 202 -11.96 10.06 -2.76
CA THR A 202 -13.03 9.10 -2.42
C THR A 202 -12.54 7.65 -2.28
N CYS A 203 -11.36 7.33 -2.83
CA CYS A 203 -10.69 6.05 -2.65
C CYS A 203 -9.35 6.32 -1.95
N ILE A 204 -9.35 6.28 -0.60
CA ILE A 204 -8.16 6.61 0.17
C ILE A 204 -7.05 5.62 -0.14
N ARG A 205 -5.99 6.15 -0.76
CA ARG A 205 -4.71 5.47 -0.83
C ARG A 205 -3.94 5.79 0.47
N PRO A 206 -3.28 4.81 1.11
CA PRO A 206 -2.33 5.09 2.18
C PRO A 206 -1.29 6.16 1.81
N ALA A 207 -1.04 6.33 0.50
CA ALA A 207 -0.18 7.37 -0.05
C ALA A 207 -0.63 8.82 0.25
N TYR A 208 -1.90 9.07 0.61
CA TYR A 208 -2.45 10.43 0.73
C TYR A 208 -2.85 10.87 2.14
N ALA A 209 -2.78 9.96 3.11
CA ALA A 209 -3.13 10.25 4.50
C ALA A 209 -2.11 9.66 5.47
N THR A 210 -1.88 10.36 6.58
CA THR A 210 -0.94 9.91 7.62
C THR A 210 -1.45 10.22 9.02
N GLU A 211 -0.90 9.52 10.00
CA GLU A 211 -1.05 9.82 11.42
C GLU A 211 0.33 10.13 12.00
N ILE A 212 0.46 11.24 12.73
CA ILE A 212 1.73 11.69 13.31
C ILE A 212 1.59 11.95 14.81
N PRO A 213 2.63 11.75 15.63
CA PRO A 213 2.61 12.08 17.05
C PRO A 213 2.56 13.60 17.29
N ALA A 214 1.84 14.04 18.33
CA ALA A 214 1.74 15.46 18.70
C ALA A 214 3.05 16.10 19.18
N THR A 215 3.95 15.34 19.83
CA THR A 215 5.12 15.90 20.53
C THR A 215 6.46 15.48 19.94
N THR A 216 6.45 14.59 18.93
CA THR A 216 7.68 14.03 18.36
C THR A 216 7.80 14.48 16.92
N ALA A 217 9.00 14.97 16.56
CA ALA A 217 9.24 15.44 15.21
C ALA A 217 9.14 14.28 14.21
N THR A 218 8.38 14.49 13.14
CA THR A 218 8.24 13.54 12.03
C THR A 218 8.89 14.13 10.78
N PRO A 219 9.78 13.41 10.09
CA PRO A 219 10.43 13.93 8.89
C PRO A 219 9.44 14.00 7.73
N LEU A 220 9.23 15.20 7.22
CA LEU A 220 8.58 15.50 5.95
C LEU A 220 9.65 15.64 4.86
N LYS A 221 9.46 14.94 3.75
CA LYS A 221 10.31 15.05 2.56
C LYS A 221 9.49 15.47 1.35
N VAL A 222 9.95 16.51 0.66
CA VAL A 222 9.36 16.99 -0.61
C VAL A 222 10.46 16.95 -1.67
N THR A 223 10.32 16.03 -2.61
CA THR A 223 11.18 15.91 -3.78
C THR A 223 10.56 16.70 -4.93
N PHE A 224 11.39 17.42 -5.67
CA PHE A 224 11.01 18.23 -6.82
C PHE A 224 12.14 18.24 -7.85
N MET A 225 11.82 18.60 -9.10
CA MET A 225 12.74 18.57 -10.22
C MET A 225 12.79 19.91 -10.95
N ASN A 226 13.93 20.18 -11.58
CA ASN A 226 14.03 21.25 -12.58
C ASN A 226 13.77 20.67 -13.98
N GLY A 227 12.56 20.81 -14.49
CA GLY A 227 12.25 20.44 -15.88
C GLY A 227 12.53 21.52 -16.92
N PHE A 228 12.96 22.72 -16.51
CA PHE A 228 13.40 23.73 -17.48
C PHE A 228 14.72 23.32 -18.14
N SER A 229 14.96 23.83 -19.35
CA SER A 229 16.21 23.62 -20.10
C SER A 229 17.43 24.33 -19.51
N GLN A 230 17.23 25.22 -18.54
CA GLN A 230 18.27 26.04 -17.93
C GLN A 230 18.29 25.87 -16.42
N SER A 231 19.34 26.42 -15.78
CA SER A 231 19.47 26.35 -14.33
C SER A 231 18.62 27.42 -13.64
N ASP A 232 17.75 26.98 -12.74
CA ASP A 232 16.81 27.85 -12.02
C ASP A 232 16.65 27.44 -10.54
N LYS A 233 15.95 28.28 -9.77
CA LYS A 233 15.62 28.04 -8.37
C LYS A 233 14.13 27.79 -8.20
N PHE A 234 13.77 27.04 -7.16
CA PHE A 234 12.41 26.65 -6.85
C PHE A 234 12.05 27.06 -5.43
N ARG A 235 10.80 27.47 -5.22
CA ARG A 235 10.26 27.81 -3.92
C ARG A 235 9.34 26.68 -3.47
N ILE A 236 9.55 26.21 -2.25
CA ILE A 236 8.81 25.11 -1.63
C ILE A 236 8.15 25.68 -0.38
N LYS A 237 6.83 25.59 -0.31
CA LYS A 237 6.07 25.98 0.88
C LYS A 237 5.16 24.84 1.29
N VAL A 238 5.10 24.58 2.59
CA VAL A 238 4.21 23.57 3.16
C VAL A 238 3.48 24.16 4.36
N TRP A 239 2.17 23.97 4.41
CA TRP A 239 1.31 24.36 5.52
C TRP A 239 0.57 23.16 6.09
N ILE A 240 0.26 23.20 7.38
CA ILE A 240 -0.69 22.28 8.02
C ILE A 240 -1.69 23.13 8.79
N ASP A 241 -2.97 23.04 8.43
CA ASP A 241 -4.10 23.72 9.09
C ASP A 241 -4.29 23.13 10.50
N TYR A 242 -3.46 23.59 11.44
CA TYR A 242 -3.38 23.05 12.79
C TYR A 242 -4.60 23.42 13.63
N ASN A 243 -5.25 24.55 13.33
CA ASN A 243 -6.45 24.99 14.03
C ASN A 243 -7.75 24.44 13.39
N ASN A 244 -7.65 23.75 12.25
CA ASN A 244 -8.73 23.11 11.50
C ASN A 244 -9.83 24.10 11.05
N ASN A 245 -9.45 25.31 10.63
CA ASN A 245 -10.39 26.36 10.21
C ASN A 245 -10.51 26.50 8.67
N GLY A 246 -9.73 25.73 7.91
CA GLY A 246 -9.66 25.76 6.45
C GLY A 246 -8.76 26.86 5.86
N SER A 247 -8.20 27.75 6.68
CA SER A 247 -7.18 28.72 6.27
C SER A 247 -5.79 28.12 6.43
N PHE A 248 -4.81 28.79 5.82
CA PHE A 248 -3.40 28.45 5.96
C PHE A 248 -2.65 29.70 6.37
N ASP A 249 -2.62 29.95 7.67
CA ASP A 249 -2.00 31.14 8.26
C ASP A 249 -0.47 31.00 8.31
N ASP A 250 0.25 32.12 8.49
CA ASP A 250 1.72 32.09 8.60
C ASP A 250 2.22 31.25 9.78
N SER A 251 1.44 31.14 10.87
CA SER A 251 1.77 30.26 12.00
C SER A 251 1.64 28.75 11.69
N GLU A 252 1.05 28.42 10.54
CA GLU A 252 0.81 27.05 10.08
C GLU A 252 1.81 26.60 9.01
N LEU A 253 2.70 27.51 8.60
CA LEU A 253 3.77 27.26 7.64
C LEU A 253 4.85 26.39 8.28
N VAL A 254 4.92 25.12 7.89
CA VAL A 254 5.92 24.16 8.38
C VAL A 254 7.20 24.14 7.53
N ALA A 255 7.13 24.62 6.29
CA ALA A 255 8.29 24.82 5.44
C ALA A 255 8.11 26.04 4.55
N ASN A 256 9.17 26.85 4.41
CA ASN A 256 9.28 27.92 3.44
C ASN A 256 10.73 28.02 3.00
N THR A 257 11.06 27.44 1.86
CA THR A 257 12.43 27.25 1.43
C THR A 257 12.60 27.64 -0.03
N LEU A 258 13.65 28.42 -0.29
CA LEU A 258 14.16 28.66 -1.63
C LEU A 258 15.32 27.69 -1.89
N SER A 259 15.25 26.92 -2.96
CA SER A 259 16.31 25.98 -3.33
C SER A 259 17.59 26.72 -3.73
N GLY A 260 18.72 26.00 -3.69
CA GLY A 260 19.89 26.37 -4.47
C GLY A 260 19.61 26.36 -5.97
N VAL A 261 20.55 26.85 -6.77
CA VAL A 261 20.47 26.75 -8.23
C VAL A 261 20.50 25.27 -8.64
N MET A 262 19.49 24.83 -9.38
CA MET A 262 19.38 23.47 -9.87
C MET A 262 19.59 23.46 -11.38
N THR A 263 20.48 22.63 -11.89
CA THR A 263 20.64 22.44 -13.34
C THR A 263 19.45 21.73 -13.96
N SER A 264 19.25 21.90 -15.27
CA SER A 264 18.24 21.17 -16.05
C SER A 264 18.28 19.67 -15.76
N GLY A 265 17.10 19.06 -15.52
CA GLY A 265 16.91 17.64 -15.24
C GLY A 265 17.29 17.19 -13.83
N SER A 266 17.85 18.06 -12.99
CA SER A 266 18.23 17.69 -11.61
C SER A 266 17.00 17.56 -10.69
N ALA A 267 17.04 16.57 -9.81
CA ALA A 267 16.09 16.42 -8.70
C ALA A 267 16.73 16.86 -7.38
N SER A 268 15.93 17.43 -6.49
CA SER A 268 16.33 17.75 -5.12
C SER A 268 15.26 17.35 -4.12
N THR A 269 15.63 17.11 -2.87
CA THR A 269 14.70 16.74 -1.79
C THR A 269 14.88 17.65 -0.60
N LEU A 270 13.86 18.45 -0.31
CA LEU A 270 13.74 19.17 0.96
C LEU A 270 13.40 18.16 2.06
N THR A 271 14.13 18.19 3.18
CA THR A 271 13.78 17.43 4.40
C THR A 271 13.57 18.40 5.55
N VAL A 272 12.40 18.35 6.18
CA VAL A 272 12.05 19.17 7.34
C VAL A 272 11.50 18.25 8.44
N ASN A 273 11.94 18.45 9.67
CA ASN A 273 11.38 17.74 10.82
C ASN A 273 10.19 18.55 11.35
N VAL A 274 8.98 18.01 11.20
CA VAL A 274 7.72 18.68 11.59
C VAL A 274 7.31 18.22 12.98
N THR A 275 7.20 19.16 13.91
CA THR A 275 6.60 18.93 15.24
C THR A 275 5.32 19.77 15.34
N PRO A 276 4.15 19.15 15.53
CA PRO A 276 2.91 19.91 15.70
C PRO A 276 2.99 20.89 16.89
N PRO A 277 2.42 22.11 16.77
CA PRO A 277 2.32 23.02 17.91
C PRO A 277 1.37 22.46 18.97
N ALA A 278 1.54 22.87 20.22
CA ALA A 278 0.68 22.43 21.33
C ALA A 278 -0.81 22.80 21.16
N THR A 279 -1.09 23.80 20.31
CA THR A 279 -2.44 24.25 19.95
C THR A 279 -3.06 23.46 18.80
N ALA A 280 -2.35 22.51 18.19
CA ALA A 280 -2.87 21.71 17.09
C ALA A 280 -4.08 20.89 17.55
N VAL A 281 -5.14 20.91 16.74
CA VAL A 281 -6.30 20.05 16.93
C VAL A 281 -5.87 18.59 16.76
N GLN A 282 -6.27 17.73 17.69
CA GLN A 282 -5.83 16.33 17.75
C GLN A 282 -6.97 15.37 17.42
N ASN A 283 -6.62 14.14 17.05
CA ASN A 283 -7.52 13.01 16.81
C ASN A 283 -8.56 13.23 15.69
N THR A 284 -8.37 14.24 14.85
CA THR A 284 -9.09 14.47 13.60
C THR A 284 -8.10 14.69 12.47
N TYR A 285 -8.52 14.44 11.23
CA TYR A 285 -7.70 14.77 10.07
C TYR A 285 -7.74 16.27 9.81
N LEU A 286 -6.56 16.82 9.60
CA LEU A 286 -6.25 18.20 9.23
C LEU A 286 -5.75 18.23 7.80
N ARG A 287 -5.86 19.39 7.15
CA ARG A 287 -5.37 19.58 5.79
C ARG A 287 -3.91 20.02 5.80
N MET A 288 -3.07 19.31 5.05
CA MET A 288 -1.70 19.72 4.74
C MET A 288 -1.64 20.16 3.29
N ARG A 289 -1.06 21.32 3.00
CA ARG A 289 -0.88 21.86 1.65
C ARG A 289 0.60 21.91 1.31
N VAL A 290 1.00 21.28 0.21
CA VAL A 290 2.38 21.23 -0.29
C VAL A 290 2.43 21.94 -1.64
N GLY A 291 3.19 23.02 -1.75
CA GLY A 291 3.38 23.76 -2.98
C GLY A 291 4.84 23.81 -3.40
N VAL A 292 5.09 23.62 -4.70
CA VAL A 292 6.39 23.86 -5.33
C VAL A 292 6.16 24.69 -6.58
N ASP A 293 6.87 25.80 -6.70
CA ASP A 293 6.79 26.70 -7.86
C ASP A 293 8.17 27.22 -8.26
N ALA A 294 8.30 27.66 -9.51
CA ALA A 294 9.51 28.29 -10.01
C ALA A 294 9.73 29.62 -9.26
N ALA A 295 10.93 29.80 -8.69
CA ALA A 295 11.33 31.05 -8.06
C ALA A 295 12.12 31.94 -9.03
N THR A 296 12.77 31.34 -10.02
CA THR A 296 13.41 32.06 -11.11
C THR A 296 13.13 31.39 -12.46
N LEU A 297 13.22 32.18 -13.52
CA LEU A 297 13.31 31.70 -14.90
C LEU A 297 14.35 32.54 -15.64
N ASN A 298 15.37 31.91 -16.24
CA ASN A 298 16.45 32.63 -16.94
C ASN A 298 17.09 33.72 -16.06
N SER A 299 17.32 33.42 -14.78
CA SER A 299 17.83 34.36 -13.76
C SER A 299 16.91 35.53 -13.39
N VAL A 300 15.70 35.61 -13.94
CA VAL A 300 14.68 36.59 -13.52
C VAL A 300 13.91 36.04 -12.33
N VAL A 301 13.76 36.84 -11.27
CA VAL A 301 12.97 36.46 -10.09
C VAL A 301 11.48 36.50 -10.43
N LEU A 302 10.79 35.41 -10.16
CA LEU A 302 9.34 35.28 -10.32
C LEU A 302 8.60 35.65 -9.03
N PRO A 303 7.34 36.13 -9.12
CA PRO A 303 6.52 36.42 -7.95
C PRO A 303 6.45 35.26 -6.95
N GLU A 304 6.34 35.59 -5.66
CA GLU A 304 6.09 34.59 -4.63
C GLU A 304 4.67 34.04 -4.72
N PHE A 305 4.50 32.75 -4.42
CA PHE A 305 3.18 32.17 -4.17
C PHE A 305 2.86 32.12 -2.67
N THR A 306 1.57 32.18 -2.36
CA THR A 306 0.95 31.97 -1.05
C THR A 306 0.10 30.71 -1.10
N SER A 307 -0.55 30.35 0.01
CA SER A 307 -1.47 29.20 0.05
C SER A 307 -2.63 29.29 -0.95
N CYS A 308 -2.99 30.50 -1.44
CA CYS A 308 -4.14 30.74 -2.30
C CYS A 308 -3.82 31.37 -3.66
N SER A 309 -2.58 31.80 -3.91
CA SER A 309 -2.28 32.62 -5.10
C SER A 309 -2.19 31.78 -6.37
N GLN A 310 -2.37 32.44 -7.51
CA GLN A 310 -2.00 31.89 -8.81
C GLN A 310 -0.52 31.50 -8.83
N LEU A 311 -0.21 30.33 -9.38
CA LEU A 311 1.14 29.80 -9.51
C LEU A 311 1.79 30.28 -10.82
N GLN A 312 3.12 30.31 -10.87
CA GLN A 312 3.87 30.75 -12.04
C GLN A 312 4.01 29.61 -13.05
N TYR A 313 4.58 28.49 -12.60
CA TYR A 313 4.83 27.29 -13.40
C TYR A 313 4.48 25.99 -12.67
N GLY A 314 4.33 26.05 -11.35
CA GLY A 314 4.31 24.90 -10.46
C GLY A 314 2.95 24.26 -10.17
N GLN A 315 2.90 23.54 -9.06
CA GLN A 315 1.70 22.82 -8.61
C GLN A 315 1.56 22.89 -7.08
N ILE A 316 0.31 22.83 -6.62
CA ILE A 316 -0.04 22.64 -5.21
C ILE A 316 -0.82 21.33 -5.03
N GLU A 317 -0.53 20.61 -3.95
CA GLU A 317 -1.17 19.35 -3.58
C GLU A 317 -1.63 19.40 -2.12
N ASP A 318 -2.86 18.94 -1.85
CA ASP A 318 -3.38 18.81 -0.50
C ASP A 318 -3.45 17.35 -0.04
N TYR A 319 -3.08 17.11 1.21
CA TYR A 319 -2.99 15.81 1.87
C TYR A 319 -3.70 15.84 3.22
N ALA A 320 -4.01 14.65 3.77
CA ALA A 320 -4.63 14.54 5.09
C ALA A 320 -3.62 14.13 6.18
N VAL A 321 -3.58 14.88 7.28
CA VAL A 321 -2.68 14.61 8.41
C VAL A 321 -3.49 14.57 9.69
N LYS A 322 -3.42 13.48 10.45
CA LYS A 322 -4.03 13.39 11.77
C LYS A 322 -2.96 13.46 12.85
N VAL A 323 -3.04 14.48 13.69
CA VAL A 323 -2.19 14.58 14.88
C VAL A 323 -2.78 13.69 15.95
N LEU A 324 -2.06 12.63 16.31
CA LEU A 324 -2.43 11.76 17.41
C LEU A 324 -2.19 12.50 18.71
N GLY A 325 -3.27 12.67 19.48
CA GLY A 325 -3.12 13.20 20.82
C GLY A 325 -2.24 12.28 21.66
N ALA A 326 -1.62 12.86 22.69
CA ALA A 326 -1.05 12.02 23.74
C ALA A 326 -2.19 11.14 24.26
N LEU A 327 -2.12 9.84 24.02
CA LEU A 327 -2.95 8.90 24.76
C LEU A 327 -2.69 9.24 26.22
N SER A 328 -3.73 9.60 26.98
CA SER A 328 -3.59 9.65 28.43
C SER A 328 -3.26 8.24 28.87
N THR A 329 -1.97 7.93 28.97
CA THR A 329 -1.54 6.96 29.94
C THR A 329 -1.81 7.67 31.25
N SER A 330 -2.90 7.30 31.92
CA SER A 330 -2.85 7.34 33.38
C SER A 330 -1.53 6.68 33.74
N GLU A 331 -0.60 7.44 34.31
CA GLU A 331 0.69 6.91 34.69
C GLU A 331 0.46 5.77 35.68
N VAL A 332 0.49 4.53 35.18
CA VAL A 332 0.80 3.41 36.04
C VAL A 332 2.30 3.54 36.28
N LYS A 333 2.65 4.30 37.33
CA LYS A 333 3.99 4.27 37.93
C LYS A 333 4.49 2.83 37.89
N ASN A 334 5.59 2.59 37.17
CA ASN A 334 6.41 1.38 37.20
C ASN A 334 5.78 0.21 37.97
N GLN A 335 4.90 -0.58 37.34
CA GLN A 335 4.66 -1.92 37.84
C GLN A 335 5.61 -2.85 37.12
N SER A 336 6.65 -3.27 37.83
CA SER A 336 7.38 -4.50 37.55
C SER A 336 6.37 -5.57 37.17
N GLU A 337 6.42 -6.01 35.91
CA GLU A 337 5.40 -6.84 35.30
C GLU A 337 5.15 -8.09 36.15
N THR A 338 3.99 -8.16 36.82
CA THR A 338 3.66 -9.30 37.67
C THR A 338 3.27 -10.47 36.75
N LYS A 339 4.06 -11.54 36.79
CA LYS A 339 3.86 -12.78 36.04
C LYS A 339 3.16 -13.80 36.94
N ILE A 340 2.40 -14.70 36.34
CA ILE A 340 1.76 -15.82 37.04
C ILE A 340 2.24 -17.13 36.42
N VAL A 341 2.53 -18.12 37.26
CA VAL A 341 2.86 -19.47 36.84
C VAL A 341 1.88 -20.44 37.50
N TYR A 342 1.37 -21.37 36.70
CA TYR A 342 0.58 -22.49 37.18
C TYR A 342 1.43 -23.76 37.20
N THR A 343 1.55 -24.39 38.37
CA THR A 343 2.30 -25.64 38.56
C THR A 343 1.32 -26.80 38.65
N LYS A 344 1.25 -27.61 37.60
CA LYS A 344 0.31 -28.75 37.50
C LYS A 344 0.57 -29.83 38.55
N ALA A 345 1.82 -30.08 38.92
CA ALA A 345 2.20 -31.10 39.91
C ALA A 345 1.59 -30.80 41.30
N ASP A 346 1.56 -29.52 41.67
CA ASP A 346 1.08 -29.06 42.99
C ASP A 346 -0.32 -28.44 42.93
N ASN A 347 -0.96 -28.40 41.75
CA ASN A 347 -2.24 -27.71 41.49
C ASN A 347 -2.29 -26.28 42.07
N LYS A 348 -1.22 -25.51 41.84
CA LYS A 348 -0.96 -24.23 42.51
C LYS A 348 -0.66 -23.10 41.53
N LEU A 349 -1.13 -21.90 41.83
CA LEU A 349 -0.77 -20.65 41.14
C LEU A 349 0.19 -19.83 41.99
N GLN A 350 1.20 -19.23 41.37
CA GLN A 350 2.20 -18.40 42.04
C GLN A 350 2.49 -17.11 41.26
N LEU A 351 2.55 -15.98 41.98
CA LEU A 351 2.94 -14.67 41.44
C LEU A 351 4.46 -14.48 41.51
N PHE A 352 5.02 -13.93 40.42
CA PHE A 352 6.42 -13.56 40.27
C PHE A 352 6.52 -12.10 39.82
N GLY A 353 7.47 -11.34 40.38
CA GLY A 353 7.71 -9.95 39.99
C GLY A 353 8.17 -9.09 41.16
N ASN A 354 7.23 -8.59 41.96
CA ASN A 354 7.51 -7.70 43.09
C ASN A 354 7.82 -8.52 44.36
N ASN A 355 8.86 -8.15 45.12
CA ASN A 355 9.33 -8.92 46.29
C ASN A 355 8.30 -9.06 47.43
N ASN A 356 7.16 -8.36 47.34
CA ASN A 356 6.03 -8.40 48.29
C ASN A 356 4.66 -8.71 47.62
N ALA A 357 4.62 -9.21 46.38
CA ALA A 357 3.35 -9.46 45.69
C ALA A 357 2.49 -10.49 46.42
N LYS A 358 1.18 -10.23 46.54
CA LYS A 358 0.18 -11.14 47.12
C LYS A 358 -1.05 -11.15 46.22
N PHE A 359 -1.82 -12.23 46.24
CA PHE A 359 -3.05 -12.30 45.46
C PHE A 359 -4.19 -11.47 46.08
N GLY A 360 -4.29 -11.39 47.41
CA GLY A 360 -5.45 -10.77 48.07
C GLY A 360 -6.74 -11.52 47.72
N ASP A 361 -7.82 -10.79 47.49
CA ASP A 361 -9.08 -11.35 47.02
C ASP A 361 -8.94 -11.85 45.58
N TYR A 362 -9.25 -13.12 45.32
CA TYR A 362 -9.10 -13.72 44.01
C TYR A 362 -10.35 -14.48 43.56
N GLN A 363 -10.48 -14.60 42.24
CA GLN A 363 -11.50 -15.39 41.55
C GLN A 363 -10.88 -16.05 40.31
N ILE A 364 -11.11 -17.34 40.15
CA ILE A 364 -10.63 -18.15 39.02
C ILE A 364 -11.83 -18.55 38.18
N TYR A 365 -11.73 -18.36 36.87
CA TYR A 365 -12.76 -18.66 35.89
C TYR A 365 -12.20 -19.56 34.78
N ASP A 366 -13.06 -20.37 34.16
CA ASP A 366 -12.76 -20.93 32.84
C ASP A 366 -13.09 -19.93 31.71
N MET A 367 -12.75 -20.28 30.47
CA MET A 367 -13.01 -19.43 29.30
C MET A 367 -14.50 -19.24 28.97
N SER A 368 -15.40 -20.03 29.55
CA SER A 368 -16.85 -19.83 29.41
C SER A 368 -17.40 -18.82 30.44
N GLY A 369 -16.56 -18.35 31.37
CA GLY A 369 -16.94 -17.46 32.45
C GLY A 369 -17.46 -18.17 33.70
N LYS A 370 -17.38 -19.51 33.75
CA LYS A 370 -17.79 -20.29 34.93
C LYS A 370 -16.77 -20.09 36.04
N LEU A 371 -17.25 -19.71 37.23
CA LEU A 371 -16.43 -19.57 38.42
C LEU A 371 -15.95 -20.96 38.90
N ILE A 372 -14.64 -21.12 38.99
CA ILE A 372 -13.95 -22.33 39.45
C ILE A 372 -13.65 -22.24 40.95
N GLN A 373 -13.10 -21.11 41.41
CA GLN A 373 -12.76 -20.90 42.81
C GLN A 373 -12.71 -19.41 43.12
N LYS A 374 -13.04 -19.02 44.36
CA LYS A 374 -12.79 -17.67 44.88
C LYS A 374 -12.33 -17.73 46.33
N GLY A 375 -11.60 -16.73 46.79
CA GLY A 375 -11.15 -16.64 48.17
C GLY A 375 -10.25 -15.42 48.39
N ASN A 376 -9.57 -15.41 49.53
CA ASN A 376 -8.54 -14.42 49.85
C ASN A 376 -7.23 -15.15 50.15
N SER A 377 -6.12 -14.74 49.52
CA SER A 377 -4.78 -15.25 49.82
C SER A 377 -3.87 -14.12 50.29
N LYS A 378 -3.31 -14.30 51.49
CA LYS A 378 -2.36 -13.37 52.11
C LYS A 378 -0.91 -13.59 51.63
N THR A 379 -0.71 -14.51 50.69
CA THR A 379 0.60 -14.86 50.11
C THR A 379 0.59 -14.64 48.60
N ASN A 380 1.74 -14.86 47.95
CA ASN A 380 1.87 -14.87 46.50
C ASN A 380 1.38 -16.18 45.86
N GLU A 381 0.67 -17.04 46.60
CA GLU A 381 0.26 -18.37 46.14
C GLU A 381 -1.26 -18.59 46.31
N ILE A 382 -1.85 -19.35 45.40
CA ILE A 382 -3.21 -19.88 45.52
C ILE A 382 -3.16 -21.39 45.28
N GLN A 383 -3.63 -22.16 46.26
CA GLN A 383 -3.90 -23.59 46.08
C GLN A 383 -5.27 -23.76 45.42
N ILE A 384 -5.33 -24.51 44.33
CA ILE A 384 -6.60 -24.82 43.67
C ILE A 384 -7.17 -26.09 44.31
N ASN A 385 -8.38 -25.99 44.85
CA ASN A 385 -9.01 -27.04 45.66
C ASN A 385 -9.57 -28.18 44.83
N GLN A 386 -9.73 -27.98 43.52
CA GLN A 386 -10.23 -28.97 42.58
C GLN A 386 -9.23 -29.21 41.46
N GLN A 387 -9.24 -30.43 40.91
CA GLN A 387 -8.44 -30.74 39.73
C GLN A 387 -8.98 -29.99 38.52
N LEU A 388 -8.10 -29.28 37.82
CA LEU A 388 -8.47 -28.58 36.58
C LEU A 388 -8.45 -29.56 35.41
N THR A 389 -9.44 -29.45 34.52
CA THR A 389 -9.40 -30.12 33.20
C THR A 389 -8.45 -29.39 32.26
N LYS A 390 -8.04 -30.05 31.17
CA LYS A 390 -7.23 -29.41 30.13
C LYS A 390 -7.97 -28.20 29.56
N GLY A 391 -7.33 -27.03 29.52
CA GLY A 391 -7.98 -25.80 29.09
C GLY A 391 -7.29 -24.53 29.58
N THR A 392 -7.80 -23.39 29.11
CA THR A 392 -7.35 -22.06 29.53
C THR A 392 -8.26 -21.53 30.63
N TYR A 393 -7.66 -20.85 31.60
CA TYR A 393 -8.32 -20.26 32.75
C TYR A 393 -7.87 -18.81 32.94
N ILE A 394 -8.68 -18.04 33.65
CA ILE A 394 -8.41 -16.64 34.00
C ILE A 394 -8.45 -16.53 35.51
N VAL A 395 -7.44 -15.91 36.11
CA VAL A 395 -7.50 -15.47 37.50
C VAL A 395 -7.55 -13.96 37.56
N SER A 396 -8.53 -13.44 38.28
CA SER A 396 -8.63 -12.04 38.66
C SER A 396 -8.32 -11.93 40.15
N TYR A 397 -7.51 -10.94 40.53
CA TYR A 397 -7.05 -10.78 41.91
C TYR A 397 -6.94 -9.31 42.30
N ALA A 398 -7.10 -9.01 43.59
CA ALA A 398 -7.14 -7.67 44.16
C ALA A 398 -6.58 -7.64 45.60
N ASP A 399 -5.55 -6.83 45.83
CA ASP A 399 -5.00 -6.54 47.17
C ASP A 399 -4.92 -5.01 47.34
N GLY A 400 -5.92 -4.43 48.01
CA GLY A 400 -6.08 -2.97 48.11
C GLY A 400 -6.24 -2.31 46.73
N ASP A 401 -5.32 -1.39 46.40
CA ASP A 401 -5.29 -0.69 45.10
C ASP A 401 -4.64 -1.53 43.98
N GLN A 402 -4.00 -2.66 44.30
CA GLN A 402 -3.39 -3.55 43.31
C GLN A 402 -4.43 -4.53 42.77
N LYS A 403 -4.84 -4.37 41.52
CA LYS A 403 -5.77 -5.29 40.84
C LYS A 403 -5.14 -5.81 39.56
N GLY A 404 -5.34 -7.09 39.27
CA GLY A 404 -4.79 -7.73 38.08
C GLY A 404 -5.67 -8.86 37.57
N SER A 405 -5.57 -9.12 36.27
CA SER A 405 -6.17 -10.29 35.64
C SER A 405 -5.16 -10.94 34.71
N LYS A 406 -4.97 -12.25 34.84
CA LYS A 406 -3.99 -13.03 34.05
C LYS A 406 -4.59 -14.35 33.60
N LYS A 407 -4.18 -14.78 32.41
CA LYS A 407 -4.54 -16.08 31.83
C LYS A 407 -3.48 -17.11 32.18
N PHE A 408 -3.90 -18.35 32.46
CA PHE A 408 -3.01 -19.50 32.62
C PHE A 408 -3.61 -20.74 31.95
N LEU A 409 -2.74 -21.69 31.63
CA LEU A 409 -3.10 -22.88 30.85
C LEU A 409 -2.79 -24.15 31.64
N ASN A 410 -3.73 -25.09 31.63
CA ASN A 410 -3.51 -26.45 32.11
C ASN A 410 -3.49 -27.37 30.89
N ASN A 411 -2.31 -27.90 30.53
CA ASN A 411 -2.07 -28.71 29.33
C ASN A 411 -2.20 -30.21 29.55
#